data_AF-A0A8T6NZE0-F1
#
_entry.id   AF-A0A8T6NZE0-F1
#
_cell.length_a   1.000
_cell.length_b   1.000
_cell.length_c   1.000
_cell.angle_alpha   90.00
_cell.angle_beta   90.00
_cell.angle_gamma   90.00
#
_symmetry.space_group_name_H-M   'P 1'
#
loop_
_entity.id
_entity.type
_entity.pdbx_description
1 polymer ?
#
loop_
_entity_poly.entity_id
_entity_poly.type
_entity_poly.pdbx_seq_one_letter_code
_entity_poly.pdbx_strand_id
1 'polypeptide(L)'
;MTVESVENTAERIIFLTIKAPYGGAPDAREAADRAYAFHERLGEPVWAIWDFSQGDLDFARLVEGMAVVAELPDAYYENVTSIVVGTDAFSQLIAESAGQEQYGGRDVTLVGSMEEALARVQATT
;
A
#
# COMPACT_ATOMS: atom_id res chain seq x y z
N MET A 1 -4.56 -8.74 14.83
CA MET A 1 -3.74 -7.70 14.19
C MET A 1 -3.04 -8.37 13.03
N THR A 2 -3.44 -7.98 11.83
CA THR A 2 -3.03 -8.57 10.55
C THR A 2 -2.07 -7.64 9.80
N VAL A 3 -1.96 -6.38 10.23
CA VAL A 3 -0.96 -5.43 9.73
C VAL A 3 0.26 -5.41 10.65
N GLU A 4 1.41 -5.77 10.09
CA GLU A 4 2.72 -5.51 10.69
C GLU A 4 3.43 -4.38 9.97
N SER A 5 4.26 -3.63 10.70
CA SER A 5 5.00 -2.53 10.09
C SER A 5 6.43 -2.43 10.60
N VAL A 6 7.34 -2.10 9.69
CA VAL A 6 8.74 -1.81 9.97
C VAL A 6 9.09 -0.49 9.30
N GLU A 7 9.77 0.40 10.02
CA GLU A 7 10.15 1.71 9.52
C GLU A 7 11.65 1.79 9.25
N ASN A 8 12.02 2.31 8.08
CA ASN A 8 13.37 2.75 7.76
C ASN A 8 13.36 4.28 7.65
N THR A 9 13.72 4.94 8.75
CA THR A 9 13.75 6.41 8.84
C THR A 9 14.81 7.03 7.94
N ALA A 10 15.93 6.36 7.68
CA ALA A 10 17.01 6.87 6.85
C ALA A 10 16.59 6.99 5.38
N GLU A 11 15.78 6.04 4.91
CA GLU A 11 15.28 6.02 3.53
C GLU A 11 13.85 6.59 3.40
N ARG A 12 13.22 6.96 4.52
CA ARG A 12 11.82 7.43 4.60
C ARG A 12 10.84 6.39 4.05
N ILE A 13 11.08 5.12 4.37
CA ILE A 13 10.26 3.98 3.95
C ILE A 13 9.54 3.39 5.15
N ILE A 14 8.26 3.07 5.00
CA ILE A 14 7.53 2.16 5.88
C ILE A 14 7.12 0.91 5.10
N PHE A 15 7.51 -0.25 5.61
CA PHE A 15 7.07 -1.55 5.14
C PHE A 15 5.81 -1.94 5.91
N LEU A 16 4.75 -2.28 5.20
CA LEU A 16 3.45 -2.66 5.73
C LEU A 16 3.14 -4.09 5.26
N THR A 17 3.38 -5.07 6.12
CA THR A 17 3.11 -6.48 5.81
C THR A 17 1.68 -6.83 6.19
N ILE A 18 0.90 -7.28 5.22
CA ILE A 18 -0.49 -7.68 5.38
C ILE A 18 -0.56 -9.20 5.50
N LYS A 19 -0.90 -9.68 6.70
CA LYS A 19 -0.96 -11.11 7.05
C LYS A 19 -2.33 -11.70 6.81
N ALA A 20 -2.34 -12.99 6.48
CA ALA A 20 -3.56 -13.78 6.37
C ALA A 20 -4.19 -14.09 7.75
N PRO A 21 -5.53 -14.13 7.85
CA PRO A 21 -6.48 -13.72 6.82
C PRO A 21 -6.57 -12.19 6.72
N TYR A 22 -6.62 -11.66 5.50
CA TYR A 22 -6.79 -10.21 5.30
C TYR A 22 -8.18 -9.74 5.73
N GLY A 23 -8.23 -8.73 6.60
CA GLY A 23 -9.44 -8.20 7.20
C GLY A 23 -10.24 -7.24 6.31
N GLY A 24 -9.71 -6.85 5.14
CA GLY A 24 -10.34 -5.90 4.22
C GLY A 24 -10.20 -4.45 4.68
N ALA A 25 -11.31 -3.72 4.71
CA ALA A 25 -11.34 -2.29 5.05
C ALA A 25 -10.59 -1.89 6.35
N PRO A 26 -10.73 -2.61 7.49
CA PRO A 26 -10.03 -2.27 8.72
C PRO A 26 -8.51 -2.33 8.59
N ASP A 27 -8.00 -3.35 7.89
CA ASP A 27 -6.56 -3.56 7.70
C ASP A 27 -5.98 -2.52 6.74
N ALA A 28 -6.69 -2.22 5.65
CA ALA A 28 -6.33 -1.15 4.74
C ALA A 28 -6.26 0.20 5.46
N ARG A 29 -7.26 0.48 6.31
CA ARG A 29 -7.28 1.72 7.09
C ARG A 29 -6.11 1.78 8.06
N GLU A 30 -5.89 0.71 8.82
CA GLU A 30 -4.81 0.63 9.79
C GLU A 30 -3.44 0.84 9.13
N ALA A 31 -3.19 0.21 7.99
CA ALA A 31 -1.94 0.34 7.25
C ALA A 31 -1.75 1.77 6.68
N ALA A 32 -2.80 2.39 6.15
CA ALA A 32 -2.76 3.78 5.69
C ALA A 32 -2.51 4.77 6.83
N ASP A 33 -3.20 4.60 7.96
CA ASP A 33 -3.02 5.43 9.15
C ASP A 33 -1.59 5.34 9.68
N ARG A 34 -0.98 4.14 9.66
CA ARG A 34 0.43 3.95 10.04
C ARG A 34 1.39 4.67 9.09
N ALA A 35 1.15 4.61 7.78
CA ALA A 35 1.97 5.32 6.81
C ALA A 35 1.89 6.84 6.98
N TYR A 36 0.69 7.36 7.20
CA TYR A 36 0.49 8.79 7.43
C TYR A 36 1.11 9.26 8.76
N ALA A 37 0.95 8.48 9.83
CA ALA A 37 1.59 8.79 11.11
C ALA A 37 3.13 8.77 11.03
N PHE A 38 3.70 7.91 10.17
CA PHE A 38 5.14 7.91 9.89
C PHE A 38 5.58 9.19 9.18
N HIS A 39 4.82 9.63 8.16
CA HIS A 39 5.01 10.94 7.54
C HIS A 39 4.94 12.09 8.56
N GLU A 40 3.88 12.16 9.38
CA GLU A 40 3.69 13.25 10.35
C GLU A 40 4.85 13.35 11.36
N ARG A 41 5.43 12.21 11.75
CA ARG A 41 6.58 12.19 12.67
C ARG A 41 7.89 12.62 12.00
N LEU A 42 8.09 12.32 10.72
CA LEU A 42 9.27 12.75 9.97
C LEU A 42 9.17 14.19 9.46
N GLY A 43 7.95 14.68 9.21
CA GLY A 43 7.71 15.98 8.58
C GLY A 43 8.12 16.04 7.10
N GLU A 44 8.35 14.89 6.47
CA GLU A 44 8.77 14.77 5.08
C GLU A 44 7.94 13.70 4.34
N PRO A 45 7.77 13.81 3.01
CA PRO A 45 7.12 12.75 2.23
C PRO A 45 7.79 11.38 2.41
N VAL A 46 6.99 10.33 2.42
CA VAL A 46 7.44 8.94 2.69
C VAL A 46 6.97 7.97 1.60
N TRP A 47 7.66 6.84 1.54
CA TRP A 47 7.28 5.69 0.74
C TRP A 47 6.60 4.64 1.62
N ALA A 48 5.41 4.21 1.24
CA ALA A 48 4.71 3.10 1.88
C ALA A 48 4.75 1.87 0.97
N ILE A 49 5.42 0.81 1.43
CA ILE A 49 5.48 -0.45 0.70
C ILE A 49 4.48 -1.43 1.33
N TRP A 50 3.42 -1.73 0.59
CA TRP A 50 2.33 -2.61 0.99
C TRP A 50 2.62 -4.03 0.51
N ASP A 51 2.98 -4.92 1.43
CA ASP A 51 3.32 -6.31 1.11
C ASP A 51 2.14 -7.25 1.40
N PHE A 52 1.51 -7.68 0.31
CA PHE A 52 0.44 -8.66 0.29
C PHE A 52 0.93 -10.06 -0.13
N SER A 53 2.24 -10.28 -0.28
CA SER A 53 2.80 -11.56 -0.78
C SER A 53 2.50 -12.76 0.13
N GLN A 54 2.19 -12.50 1.41
CA GLN A 54 1.85 -13.54 2.40
C GLN A 54 0.35 -13.63 2.71
N GLY A 55 -0.47 -12.81 2.05
CA GLY A 55 -1.91 -12.78 2.28
C GLY A 55 -2.63 -13.88 1.50
N ASP A 56 -3.49 -14.63 2.20
CA ASP A 56 -4.65 -15.25 1.55
C ASP A 56 -5.68 -14.13 1.35
N LEU A 57 -5.86 -13.73 0.09
CA LEU A 57 -6.65 -12.56 -0.26
C LEU A 57 -7.98 -13.01 -0.85
N ASP A 58 -9.03 -12.78 -0.08
CA ASP A 58 -10.38 -12.81 -0.62
C ASP A 58 -10.62 -11.53 -1.46
N PHE A 59 -11.18 -11.72 -2.66
CA PHE A 59 -11.43 -10.63 -3.60
C PHE A 59 -12.33 -9.54 -2.99
N ALA A 60 -13.39 -9.91 -2.27
CA ALA A 60 -14.31 -8.93 -1.69
C ALA A 60 -13.61 -8.10 -0.61
N ARG A 61 -12.78 -8.74 0.23
CA ARG A 61 -11.96 -8.03 1.22
C ARG A 61 -10.95 -7.08 0.57
N LEU A 62 -10.34 -7.48 -0.53
CA LEU A 62 -9.42 -6.61 -1.27
C LEU A 62 -10.14 -5.37 -1.80
N VAL A 63 -11.31 -5.54 -2.43
CA VAL A 63 -12.13 -4.42 -2.91
C VAL A 63 -12.56 -3.49 -1.78
N GLU A 64 -12.97 -4.04 -0.62
CA GLU A 64 -13.27 -3.23 0.58
C GLU A 64 -12.06 -2.38 0.99
N GLY A 65 -10.86 -2.97 1.00
CA GLY A 65 -9.63 -2.25 1.34
C GLY A 65 -9.29 -1.16 0.33
N MET A 66 -9.41 -1.44 -0.96
CA MET A 66 -9.15 -0.46 -2.02
C MET A 66 -10.11 0.74 -1.95
N ALA A 67 -11.40 0.51 -1.64
CA ALA A 67 -12.38 1.58 -1.46
C ALA A 67 -11.98 2.53 -0.32
N VAL A 68 -11.53 1.98 0.81
CA VAL A 68 -11.04 2.79 1.94
C VAL A 68 -9.84 3.65 1.55
N VAL A 69 -8.89 3.08 0.81
CA VAL A 69 -7.71 3.82 0.35
C VAL A 69 -8.17 4.95 -0.58
N ALA A 70 -9.01 4.68 -1.57
CA ALA A 70 -9.50 5.66 -2.53
C ALA A 70 -10.18 6.88 -1.87
N GLU A 71 -10.80 6.70 -0.70
CA GLU A 71 -11.46 7.75 0.08
C GLU A 71 -10.54 8.51 1.06
N LEU A 72 -9.23 8.21 1.09
CA LEU A 72 -8.27 8.94 1.92
C LEU A 72 -8.18 10.42 1.49
N PRO A 73 -7.88 11.33 2.43
CA PRO A 73 -7.75 12.75 2.13
C PRO A 73 -6.58 13.01 1.18
N ASP A 74 -6.65 14.09 0.38
CA ASP A 74 -5.58 14.44 -0.58
C ASP A 74 -4.21 14.59 0.08
N ALA A 75 -4.17 15.10 1.32
CA ALA A 75 -2.95 15.21 2.11
C ALA A 75 -2.20 13.87 2.27
N TYR A 76 -2.93 12.74 2.32
CA TYR A 76 -2.28 11.42 2.31
C TYR A 76 -1.49 11.22 1.03
N TYR A 77 -2.11 11.46 -0.12
CA TYR A 77 -1.51 11.19 -1.42
C TYR A 77 -0.43 12.19 -1.85
N GLU A 78 -0.48 13.42 -1.34
CA GLU A 78 0.57 14.41 -1.53
C GLU A 78 1.86 14.04 -0.77
N ASN A 79 1.75 13.26 0.31
CA ASN A 79 2.84 13.00 1.23
C ASN A 79 3.24 11.51 1.34
N VAL A 80 2.41 10.59 0.86
CA VAL A 80 2.66 9.15 0.93
C VAL A 80 2.60 8.58 -0.48
N THR A 81 3.75 8.14 -0.97
CA THR A 81 3.82 7.39 -2.23
C THR A 81 3.73 5.90 -1.94
N SER A 82 2.67 5.25 -2.43
CA SER A 82 2.42 3.83 -2.15
C SER A 82 2.95 2.93 -3.28
N ILE A 83 3.70 1.90 -2.90
CA ILE A 83 4.12 0.79 -3.77
C ILE A 83 3.48 -0.47 -3.22
N VAL A 84 2.88 -1.28 -4.09
CA VAL A 84 2.26 -2.55 -3.68
C VAL A 84 3.09 -3.71 -4.18
N VAL A 85 3.43 -4.62 -3.27
CA VAL A 85 4.08 -5.91 -3.53
C VAL A 85 3.00 -6.98 -3.42
N GLY A 86 2.77 -7.73 -4.50
CA GLY A 86 1.71 -8.72 -4.55
C GLY A 86 2.08 -9.95 -5.37
N THR A 87 1.25 -10.99 -5.26
CA THR A 87 1.35 -12.22 -6.07
C THR A 87 0.64 -12.07 -7.42
N ASP A 88 0.75 -13.08 -8.30
CA ASP A 88 0.07 -13.11 -9.60
C ASP A 88 -1.45 -12.90 -9.52
N ALA A 89 -2.10 -13.36 -8.44
CA ALA A 89 -3.53 -13.13 -8.20
C ALA A 89 -3.83 -11.64 -7.94
N PHE A 90 -2.90 -10.92 -7.31
CA PHE A 90 -2.98 -9.48 -7.10
C PHE A 90 -2.81 -8.72 -8.42
N SER A 91 -1.89 -9.17 -9.27
CA SER A 91 -1.67 -8.64 -10.62
C SER A 91 -2.90 -8.79 -11.52
N GLN A 92 -3.63 -9.93 -11.45
CA GLN A 92 -4.92 -10.09 -12.14
C GLN A 92 -5.96 -9.10 -11.64
N LEU A 93 -6.05 -8.89 -10.33
CA LEU A 93 -7.03 -8.02 -9.69
C LEU A 93 -6.78 -6.54 -10.00
N ILE A 94 -5.52 -6.11 -9.99
CA ILE A 94 -5.10 -4.79 -10.47
C ILE A 94 -5.39 -4.66 -11.97
N ALA A 95 -5.13 -5.69 -12.80
CA ALA A 95 -5.50 -5.64 -14.22
C ALA A 95 -7.01 -5.48 -14.43
N GLU A 96 -7.84 -6.04 -13.55
CA GLU A 96 -9.30 -5.89 -13.57
C GLU A 96 -9.79 -4.54 -12.99
N SER A 97 -9.01 -3.91 -12.10
CA SER A 97 -9.44 -2.76 -11.29
C SER A 97 -8.75 -1.42 -11.64
N ALA A 98 -7.53 -1.44 -12.17
CA ALA A 98 -6.63 -0.27 -12.30
C ALA A 98 -7.09 0.78 -13.33
N GLY A 99 -8.08 0.47 -14.16
CA GLY A 99 -8.66 1.42 -15.11
C GLY A 99 -9.92 2.14 -14.64
N GLN A 100 -10.41 1.86 -13.42
CA GLN A 100 -11.75 2.32 -13.02
C GLN A 100 -11.70 3.60 -12.17
N GLU A 101 -12.35 4.66 -12.66
CA GLU A 101 -12.46 5.97 -11.97
C GLU A 101 -13.00 5.87 -10.53
N GLN A 102 -13.81 4.85 -10.26
CA GLN A 102 -14.40 4.58 -8.94
C GLN A 102 -13.37 4.25 -7.84
N TYR A 103 -12.11 3.96 -8.22
CA TYR A 103 -11.01 3.74 -7.28
C TYR A 103 -9.99 4.90 -7.28
N GLY A 104 -10.42 6.08 -7.73
CA GLY A 104 -9.68 7.33 -7.59
C GLY A 104 -8.72 7.65 -8.75
N GLY A 105 -8.56 6.75 -9.73
CA GLY A 105 -7.75 6.99 -10.93
C GLY A 105 -6.28 7.35 -10.65
N ARG A 106 -5.75 6.95 -9.49
CA ARG A 106 -4.39 7.31 -9.05
C ARG A 106 -3.39 6.24 -9.45
N ASP A 107 -2.17 6.69 -9.75
CA ASP A 107 -1.08 5.86 -10.25
C ASP A 107 -0.50 5.03 -9.09
N VAL A 108 -0.92 3.77 -8.97
CA VAL A 108 -0.39 2.82 -7.97
C VAL A 108 0.68 1.97 -8.64
N THR A 109 1.90 1.99 -8.11
CA THR A 109 2.97 1.13 -8.62
C THR A 109 2.82 -0.27 -8.03
N LEU A 110 2.56 -1.25 -8.89
CA LEU A 110 2.57 -2.68 -8.56
C LEU A 110 3.91 -3.31 -8.96
N VAL A 111 4.49 -4.09 -8.06
CA VAL A 111 5.70 -4.89 -8.31
C VAL A 111 5.55 -6.32 -7.79
N GLY A 112 6.31 -7.25 -8.35
CA GLY A 112 6.21 -8.68 -8.01
C GLY A 112 7.05 -9.09 -6.80
N SER A 113 7.94 -8.21 -6.33
CA SER A 113 8.83 -8.52 -5.21
C SER A 113 9.23 -7.29 -4.40
N MET A 114 9.69 -7.54 -3.17
CA MET A 114 10.27 -6.51 -2.31
C MET A 114 11.55 -5.90 -2.91
N GLU A 115 12.34 -6.70 -3.62
CA GLU A 115 13.56 -6.22 -4.30
C GLU A 115 13.22 -5.18 -5.37
N GLU A 116 12.21 -5.45 -6.20
CA GLU A 116 11.72 -4.50 -7.19
C GLU A 116 11.14 -3.23 -6.54
N ALA A 117 10.43 -3.36 -5.41
CA ALA A 117 9.90 -2.22 -4.68
C ALA A 117 11.03 -1.29 -4.21
N LEU A 118 12.07 -1.85 -3.61
CA LEU A 118 13.23 -1.09 -3.13
C LEU A 118 14.00 -0.44 -4.28
N ALA A 119 14.22 -1.17 -5.38
CA ALA A 119 14.85 -0.61 -6.57
C ALA A 119 14.07 0.59 -7.12
N ARG A 120 12.73 0.56 -7.05
CA ARG A 120 11.87 1.66 -7.48
C ARG A 120 12.00 2.91 -6.60
N VAL A 121 12.04 2.73 -5.28
CA VAL A 121 12.28 3.84 -4.34
C VAL A 121 13.64 4.50 -4.64
N GLN A 122 14.68 3.68 -4.78
CA GLN A 122 16.04 4.15 -5.05
C GLN A 122 16.18 4.88 -6.41
N ALA A 123 15.43 4.47 -7.43
CA ALA A 123 15.44 5.14 -8.73
C ALA A 123 14.77 6.53 -8.72
N THR A 124 14.04 6.87 -7.65
CA THR A 124 13.25 8.10 -7.53
C THR A 124 13.84 9.09 -6.50
N THR A 125 14.92 8.70 -5.82
CA THR A 125 15.61 9.49 -4.79
C THR A 125 16.93 10.04 -5.32
#